data_AF-A0A7C3HX15-F1
#
_entry.id   AF-A0A7C3HX15-F1
#
_cell.length_a   1.000
_cell.length_b   1.000
_cell.length_c   1.000
_cell.angle_alpha   90.00
_cell.angle_beta   90.00
_cell.angle_gamma   90.00
#
_symmetry.space_group_name_H-M   'P 1'
#
loop_
_entity.id
_entity.type
_entity.pdbx_description
1 polymer ?
#
loop_
_entity_poly.entity_id
_entity_poly.type
_entity_poly.pdbx_seq_one_letter_code
_entity_poly.pdbx_strand_id
1 'polypeptide(L)'
;MKEALSKEDVYRAAVVRCRTVLLVVAAVTLCMVGAAYAPLAEPGLRTGLILAAAGFNAFLVAGHLMHLLQERNVIYSLLAFTVLFFAALMGLCIWAHGDTPAPGGV
;
A
#
# COMPACT_ATOMS: atom_id res chain seq x y z
N MET A 1 -37.53 -17.94 11.10
CA MET A 1 -37.35 -17.44 9.71
C MET A 1 -36.75 -16.03 9.64
N LYS A 2 -37.12 -15.07 10.51
CA LYS A 2 -36.55 -13.70 10.53
C LYS A 2 -35.02 -13.61 10.76
N GLU A 3 -34.44 -14.54 11.51
CA GLU A 3 -32.98 -14.58 11.75
C GLU A 3 -32.15 -14.97 10.52
N ALA A 4 -32.68 -15.80 9.62
CA ALA A 4 -31.95 -16.22 8.42
C ALA A 4 -31.82 -15.06 7.42
N LEU A 5 -32.92 -14.29 7.25
CA LEU A 5 -32.95 -13.13 6.36
C LEU A 5 -31.94 -12.04 6.78
N SER A 6 -31.80 -11.79 8.09
CA SER A 6 -30.86 -10.79 8.63
C SER A 6 -29.39 -11.16 8.41
N LYS A 7 -29.03 -12.44 8.55
CA LYS A 7 -27.65 -12.91 8.31
C LYS A 7 -27.26 -12.82 6.83
N GLU A 8 -28.20 -13.08 5.92
CA GLU A 8 -27.97 -12.99 4.48
C GLU A 8 -27.71 -11.54 4.02
N ASP A 9 -28.42 -10.56 4.59
CA ASP A 9 -28.21 -9.13 4.27
C ASP A 9 -26.85 -8.63 4.78
N VAL A 10 -26.47 -9.02 6.00
CA VAL A 10 -25.14 -8.70 6.56
C VAL A 10 -24.02 -9.36 5.75
N TYR A 11 -24.21 -10.61 5.33
CA TYR A 11 -23.26 -11.32 4.48
C TYR A 11 -23.12 -10.66 3.11
N ARG A 12 -24.24 -10.31 2.45
CA ARG A 12 -24.22 -9.59 1.17
C ARG A 12 -23.51 -8.25 1.28
N ALA A 13 -23.74 -7.48 2.35
CA ALA A 13 -23.06 -6.21 2.56
C ALA A 13 -21.54 -6.38 2.73
N ALA A 14 -21.10 -7.39 3.49
CA ALA A 14 -19.68 -7.70 3.65
C ALA A 14 -19.02 -8.16 2.34
N VAL A 15 -19.69 -9.04 1.60
CA VAL A 15 -19.19 -9.58 0.33
C VAL A 15 -19.10 -8.49 -0.74
N VAL A 16 -20.09 -7.60 -0.83
CA VAL A 16 -20.06 -6.49 -1.81
C VAL A 16 -18.87 -5.56 -1.55
N ARG A 17 -18.61 -5.19 -0.29
CA ARG A 17 -17.46 -4.35 0.07
C ARG A 17 -16.12 -5.04 -0.23
N CYS A 18 -15.99 -6.32 0.13
CA CYS A 18 -14.78 -7.09 -0.13
C CYS A 18 -14.52 -7.22 -1.64
N ARG A 19 -15.58 -7.49 -2.42
CA ARG A 19 -15.53 -7.55 -3.88
C ARG A 19 -15.14 -6.22 -4.51
N THR A 20 -15.71 -5.10 -4.07
CA THR A 20 -15.35 -3.78 -4.63
C THR A 20 -13.89 -3.45 -4.41
N VAL A 21 -13.34 -3.79 -3.25
CA VAL A 21 -11.92 -3.53 -2.96
C VAL A 21 -10.99 -4.45 -3.71
N LEU A 22 -11.32 -5.74 -3.82
CA LEU A 22 -10.57 -6.66 -4.68
C LEU A 22 -10.55 -6.18 -6.14
N LEU A 23 -11.66 -5.64 -6.66
CA LEU A 23 -11.71 -5.06 -7.99
C LEU A 23 -10.83 -3.81 -8.13
N VAL A 24 -10.84 -2.91 -7.14
CA VAL A 24 -9.96 -1.72 -7.15
C VAL A 24 -8.49 -2.13 -7.11
N VAL A 25 -8.12 -3.07 -6.23
CA VAL A 25 -6.75 -3.61 -6.14
C VAL A 25 -6.31 -4.25 -7.44
N ALA A 26 -7.17 -5.07 -8.06
CA ALA A 26 -6.90 -5.70 -9.34
C ALA A 26 -6.71 -4.65 -10.46
N ALA A 27 -7.57 -3.63 -10.51
CA ALA A 27 -7.47 -2.55 -11.49
C ALA A 27 -6.17 -1.74 -11.34
N VAL A 28 -5.79 -1.38 -10.10
CA VAL A 28 -4.52 -0.69 -9.83
C VAL A 28 -3.32 -1.55 -10.23
N THR A 29 -3.38 -2.86 -9.99
CA THR A 29 -2.33 -3.81 -10.39
C THR A 29 -2.21 -3.91 -11.91
N LEU A 30 -3.33 -3.95 -12.63
CA LEU A 30 -3.34 -3.91 -14.09
C LEU A 30 -2.78 -2.59 -14.62
N CYS A 31 -3.08 -1.46 -13.98
CA CYS A 31 -2.47 -0.16 -14.32
C CYS A 31 -0.95 -0.17 -14.11
N MET A 32 -0.44 -0.79 -13.05
CA MET A 32 1.01 -0.93 -12.83
C MET A 32 1.68 -1.75 -13.92
N VAL A 33 1.07 -2.87 -14.31
CA VAL A 33 1.55 -3.70 -15.41
C VAL A 33 1.49 -2.92 -16.73
N GLY A 34 0.40 -2.19 -16.98
CA GLY A 34 0.25 -1.32 -18.15
C GLY A 34 1.32 -0.22 -18.22
N ALA A 35 1.58 0.46 -17.11
CA ALA A 35 2.65 1.44 -16.99
C ALA A 35 4.05 0.81 -17.16
N ALA A 36 4.21 -0.46 -16.78
CA ALA A 36 5.44 -1.20 -17.05
C ALA A 36 5.59 -1.52 -18.55
N TYR A 37 4.52 -1.76 -19.31
CA TYR A 37 4.66 -1.99 -20.76
C TYR A 37 4.62 -0.69 -21.59
N ALA A 38 4.21 0.43 -21.02
CA ALA A 38 4.23 1.73 -21.69
C ALA A 38 5.67 2.24 -21.87
N PRO A 39 6.11 2.55 -23.12
CA PRO A 39 7.41 3.13 -23.39
C PRO A 39 7.40 4.62 -23.01
N LEU A 40 7.46 4.91 -21.72
CA LEU A 40 7.66 6.25 -21.20
C LEU A 40 9.14 6.63 -21.38
N ALA A 41 9.40 7.79 -21.99
CA ALA A 41 10.73 8.24 -22.41
C ALA A 41 11.73 8.46 -21.26
N GLU A 42 11.24 8.59 -20.01
CA GLU A 42 12.08 8.87 -18.85
C GLU A 42 12.04 7.72 -17.83
N PRO A 43 13.14 6.98 -17.61
CA PRO A 43 13.19 5.85 -16.69
C PRO A 43 12.81 6.19 -15.25
N GLY A 44 13.15 7.41 -14.80
CA GLY A 44 12.86 7.89 -13.45
C GLY A 44 11.37 8.10 -13.21
N LEU A 45 10.68 8.72 -14.16
CA LEU A 45 9.24 8.99 -14.04
C LEU A 45 8.42 7.70 -14.04
N ARG A 46 8.79 6.73 -14.88
CA ARG A 46 8.14 5.41 -14.93
C ARG A 46 8.27 4.66 -13.60
N THR A 47 9.47 4.65 -13.02
CA THR A 47 9.73 3.98 -11.74
C THR A 47 8.97 4.65 -10.60
N GLY A 48 8.96 5.99 -10.55
CA GLY A 48 8.22 6.75 -9.54
C GLY A 48 6.71 6.51 -9.60
N LEU A 49 6.13 6.48 -10.80
CA LEU A 49 4.70 6.22 -11.01
C LEU A 49 4.30 4.81 -10.52
N ILE A 50 5.09 3.79 -10.88
CA ILE A 50 4.83 2.41 -10.46
C ILE A 50 4.96 2.29 -8.94
N LEU A 51 5.96 2.91 -8.33
CA LEU A 51 6.17 2.88 -6.88
C LEU A 51 5.02 3.58 -6.11
N ALA A 52 4.56 4.73 -6.61
CA ALA A 52 3.42 5.44 -6.02
C ALA A 52 2.13 4.61 -6.11
N ALA A 53 1.86 4.00 -7.27
CA ALA A 53 0.71 3.12 -7.47
C ALA A 53 0.80 1.85 -6.59
N ALA A 54 2.00 1.29 -6.42
CA ALA A 54 2.24 0.16 -5.54
C ALA A 54 1.98 0.52 -4.06
N GLY A 55 2.43 1.70 -3.61
CA GLY A 55 2.16 2.20 -2.27
C GLY A 55 0.67 2.37 -1.98
N PHE A 56 -0.07 2.96 -2.93
CA PHE A 56 -1.53 3.08 -2.84
C PHE A 56 -2.23 1.72 -2.76
N ASN A 57 -1.78 0.75 -3.57
CA ASN A 57 -2.33 -0.60 -3.57
C ASN A 57 -2.07 -1.33 -2.24
N ALA A 58 -0.84 -1.21 -1.71
CA ALA A 58 -0.47 -1.78 -0.42
C ALA A 58 -1.31 -1.20 0.74
N PHE A 59 -1.59 0.11 0.71
CA PHE A 59 -2.46 0.77 1.69
C PHE A 59 -3.92 0.26 1.61
N LEU A 60 -4.46 0.11 0.40
CA LEU A 60 -5.80 -0.46 0.16
C LEU A 60 -5.91 -1.90 0.68
N VAL A 61 -4.89 -2.72 0.43
CA VAL A 61 -4.83 -4.11 0.92
C VAL A 61 -4.74 -4.14 2.44
N ALA A 62 -3.80 -3.39 3.05
CA ALA A 62 -3.59 -3.39 4.49
C ALA A 62 -4.81 -2.83 5.24
N GLY A 63 -5.38 -1.72 4.77
CA GLY A 63 -6.52 -1.07 5.42
C GLY A 63 -7.83 -1.84 5.28
N HIS A 64 -8.10 -2.43 4.11
CA HIS A 64 -9.44 -2.90 3.78
C HIS A 64 -9.59 -4.42 3.63
N LEU A 65 -8.55 -5.18 3.30
CA LEU A 65 -8.63 -6.66 3.26
C LEU A 65 -8.40 -7.32 4.63
N MET A 66 -7.66 -6.69 5.54
CA MET A 66 -7.34 -7.25 6.86
C MET A 66 -8.30 -6.86 7.99
N HIS A 67 -9.51 -6.37 7.69
CA HIS A 67 -10.54 -6.12 8.71
C HIS A 67 -10.07 -5.22 9.88
N LEU A 68 -9.10 -4.34 9.66
CA LEU A 68 -8.64 -3.36 10.65
C LEU A 68 -9.68 -2.26 10.91
N LEU A 69 -10.67 -2.14 10.02
CA LEU A 69 -11.73 -1.15 10.06
C LEU A 69 -12.77 -1.41 11.17
N GLN A 70 -12.83 -2.63 11.72
CA GLN A 70 -13.94 -3.00 12.60
C GLN A 70 -13.61 -2.99 14.08
N GLU A 71 -12.34 -2.97 14.50
CA GLU A 71 -11.99 -2.76 15.91
C GLU A 71 -10.56 -2.24 16.14
N ARG A 72 -10.48 -1.21 17.01
CA ARG A 72 -9.31 -0.60 17.68
C ARG A 72 -8.50 0.45 16.88
N ASN A 73 -8.75 1.72 17.22
CA ASN A 73 -7.94 2.91 16.87
C ASN A 73 -6.43 2.73 17.13
N VAL A 74 -6.06 1.84 18.06
CA VAL A 74 -4.67 1.50 18.40
C VAL A 74 -3.90 0.92 17.20
N ILE A 75 -4.54 0.17 16.29
CA ILE A 75 -3.82 -0.40 15.13
C ILE A 75 -3.41 0.68 14.16
N TYR A 76 -4.26 1.69 13.92
CA TYR A 76 -3.91 2.80 13.03
C TYR A 76 -2.73 3.58 13.56
N SER A 77 -2.67 3.80 14.88
CA SER A 77 -1.54 4.45 15.53
C SER A 77 -0.24 3.65 15.36
N LEU A 78 -0.29 2.33 15.61
CA LEU A 78 0.86 1.45 15.42
C LEU A 78 1.28 1.32 13.96
N LEU A 79 0.32 1.19 13.03
CA LEU A 79 0.58 1.13 11.60
C LEU A 79 1.24 2.42 11.11
N ALA A 80 0.70 3.58 11.48
CA ALA A 80 1.30 4.88 11.17
C ALA A 80 2.70 5.02 11.78
N PHE A 81 2.89 4.60 13.03
CA PHE A 81 4.20 4.60 13.69
C PHE A 81 5.21 3.69 12.96
N THR A 82 4.80 2.48 12.55
CA THR A 82 5.68 1.57 11.80
C THR A 82 6.05 2.11 10.43
N VAL A 83 5.12 2.74 9.70
CA VAL A 83 5.40 3.38 8.41
C VAL A 83 6.34 4.57 8.58
N LEU A 84 6.11 5.41 9.59
CA LEU A 84 6.99 6.55 9.90
C LEU A 84 8.39 6.07 10.28
N PHE A 85 8.48 5.09 11.17
CA PHE A 85 9.76 4.52 11.60
C PHE A 85 10.51 3.88 10.42
N PHE A 86 9.82 3.12 9.58
CA PHE A 86 10.40 2.53 8.37
C PHE A 86 10.89 3.60 7.39
N ALA A 87 10.10 4.66 7.15
CA ALA A 87 10.50 5.76 6.28
C ALA A 87 11.71 6.52 6.85
N ALA A 88 11.75 6.73 8.17
CA ALA A 88 12.89 7.35 8.85
C ALA A 88 14.16 6.49 8.71
N LEU A 89 14.06 5.17 8.88
CA LEU A 89 15.19 4.26 8.67
C LEU A 89 15.65 4.23 7.22
N MET A 90 14.74 4.18 6.24
CA MET A 90 15.09 4.25 4.83
C MET A 90 15.78 5.58 4.48
N GLY A 91 15.27 6.70 4.99
CA GLY A 91 15.90 8.00 4.83
C GLY A 91 17.30 8.05 5.45
N LEU A 92 17.46 7.49 6.65
CA LEU A 92 18.76 7.38 7.32
C LEU A 92 19.74 6.50 6.53
N CYS A 93 19.29 5.37 5.97
CA CYS A 93 20.12 4.50 5.13
C CYS A 93 20.60 5.20 3.86
N ILE A 94 19.73 5.98 3.20
CA ILE A 94 20.09 6.77 2.02
C ILE A 94 21.10 7.86 2.39
N TRP A 95 20.90 8.55 3.51
CA TRP A 95 21.81 9.58 4.00
C TRP A 95 23.17 8.99 4.37
N ALA A 96 23.20 7.87 5.11
CA ALA A 96 24.43 7.18 5.50
C ALA A 96 25.22 6.62 4.30
N HIS A 97 24.55 6.30 3.18
CA HIS A 97 25.24 5.88 1.95
C HIS A 97 26.06 7.01 1.30
N GLY A 98 25.73 8.27 1.59
CA GLY A 98 26.49 9.44 1.12
C GLY A 98 27.78 9.71 1.90
N ASP A 99 27.93 9.16 3.11
CA ASP A 99 29.13 9.29 3.94
C ASP A 99 30.18 8.22 3.57
N THR A 100 30.66 8.24 2.32
CA THR A 100 31.86 7.48 1.94
C THR A 100 33.10 8.26 2.40
N PRO A 101 34.05 7.64 3.14
CA PRO A 101 35.27 8.33 3.54
C PRO A 101 36.03 8.81 2.30
N ALA A 102 36.38 10.10 2.28
CA ALA A 102 37.19 10.68 1.21
C ALA A 102 38.52 9.91 1.10
N PRO A 103 38.90 9.39 -0.08
CA PRO A 103 40.21 8.78 -0.29
C PRO A 103 41.25 9.90 -0.32
N GLY A 104 41.73 10.32 0.84
CA GLY A 104 42.66 11.45 0.96
C GLY A 104 43.02 11.76 2.41
N GLY A 105 43.49 10.75 3.13
CA GLY A 105 44.07 10.86 4.47
C GLY A 105 45.52 10.37 4.48
N VAL A 106 46.36 10.93 3.59
CA VAL A 106 47.83 11.09 3.74
C VAL A 106 48.25 12.35 3.00
#